data_AF-A0A2G9FWJ1-F1
#
_entry.id   AF-A0A2G9FWJ1-F1
#
_cell.length_a   1.000
_cell.length_b   1.000
_cell.length_c   1.000
_cell.angle_alpha   90.00
_cell.angle_beta   90.00
_cell.angle_gamma   90.00
#
_symmetry.space_group_name_H-M   'P 1'
#
loop_
_entity.id
_entity.type
_entity.pdbx_description
1 polymer ?
#
loop_
_entity_poly.entity_id
_entity_poly.type
_entity_poly.pdbx_seq_one_letter_code
_entity_poly.pdbx_strand_id
1 'polypeptide(L)'
;MQINLSYTSVTNVGLLSLASISCLQSITVLHMNGLTPSGLAAALLACGGLTKVKLQTSFKSLLPECLFGHLEARGCSFQWRDKIFQAELDSKSWKLQLADGE
;
A
#
# COMPACT_ATOMS: atom_id res chain seq x y z
N MET A 1 0.38 8.54 -15.49
CA MET A 1 0.30 9.30 -14.20
C MET A 1 0.59 8.38 -13.03
N GLN A 2 1.20 8.88 -11.95
CA GLN A 2 1.52 8.08 -10.76
C GLN A 2 0.96 8.74 -9.50
N ILE A 3 0.41 7.94 -8.57
CA ILE A 3 -0.10 8.41 -7.27
C ILE A 3 0.58 7.60 -6.15
N ASN A 4 0.94 8.29 -5.07
CA ASN A 4 1.41 7.68 -3.84
C ASN A 4 0.46 8.05 -2.70
N LEU A 5 -0.13 7.04 -2.07
CA LEU A 5 -1.06 7.17 -0.95
C LEU A 5 -0.44 6.69 0.37
N SER A 6 0.87 6.50 0.41
CA SER A 6 1.53 6.03 1.62
C SER A 6 1.31 7.00 2.78
N TYR A 7 1.02 6.48 3.97
CA TYR A 7 0.75 7.27 5.18
C TYR A 7 -0.47 8.20 5.10
N THR A 8 -1.40 7.93 4.19
CA THR A 8 -2.67 8.66 4.13
C THR A 8 -3.77 7.92 4.89
N SER A 9 -4.91 8.58 5.10
CA SER A 9 -6.11 7.96 5.68
C SER A 9 -7.19 7.71 4.62
N VAL A 10 -6.78 7.52 3.36
CA VAL A 10 -7.72 7.21 2.27
C VAL A 10 -8.38 5.85 2.54
N THR A 11 -9.70 5.82 2.45
CA THR A 11 -10.52 4.62 2.62
C THR A 11 -10.74 3.91 1.29
N ASN A 12 -11.38 2.73 1.34
CA ASN A 12 -11.78 1.97 0.15
C ASN A 12 -12.53 2.83 -0.89
N VAL A 13 -13.41 3.73 -0.45
CA VAL A 13 -14.17 4.61 -1.35
C VAL A 13 -13.26 5.61 -2.05
N GLY A 14 -12.37 6.26 -1.31
CA GLY A 14 -11.43 7.22 -1.90
C GLY A 14 -10.45 6.56 -2.87
N LEU A 15 -10.01 5.34 -2.55
CA LEU A 15 -9.14 4.55 -3.44
C LEU A 15 -9.86 4.15 -4.74
N LEU A 16 -11.12 3.71 -4.64
CA LEU A 16 -11.93 3.33 -5.81
C LEU A 16 -12.20 4.53 -6.73
N SER A 17 -12.41 5.72 -6.17
CA SER A 17 -12.61 6.96 -6.96
C SER A 17 -11.44 7.29 -7.89
N LEU A 18 -10.23 6.77 -7.63
CA LEU A 18 -9.08 6.94 -8.52
C LEU A 18 -9.23 6.19 -9.85
N ALA A 19 -10.12 5.20 -9.92
CA ALA A 19 -10.41 4.48 -11.16
C ALA A 19 -10.96 5.38 -12.28
N SER A 20 -11.59 6.50 -11.91
CA SER A 20 -12.06 7.52 -12.86
C SER A 20 -10.92 8.28 -13.55
N ILE A 21 -9.67 8.10 -13.10
CA ILE A 21 -8.50 8.76 -13.69
C ILE A 21 -7.90 7.87 -14.77
N SER A 22 -8.33 8.09 -16.02
CA SER A 22 -7.98 7.25 -17.18
C SER A 22 -6.46 7.13 -17.44
N CYS A 23 -5.66 8.11 -17.04
CA CYS A 23 -4.21 8.12 -17.24
C CYS A 23 -3.42 7.56 -16.04
N LEU A 24 -4.08 7.03 -15.00
CA LEU A 24 -3.42 6.43 -13.84
C LEU A 24 -2.73 5.12 -14.25
N GLN A 25 -1.41 5.09 -14.06
CA GLN A 25 -0.56 3.97 -14.46
C GLN A 25 0.19 3.34 -13.30
N SER A 26 0.46 4.12 -12.25
CA SER A 26 1.23 3.66 -11.10
C SER A 26 0.56 4.07 -9.81
N ILE A 27 0.37 3.12 -8.90
CA ILE A 27 -0.11 3.40 -7.55
C ILE A 27 0.85 2.83 -6.51
N THR A 28 1.11 3.61 -5.47
CA THR A 28 1.84 3.17 -4.28
C THR A 28 0.92 3.27 -3.07
N VAL A 29 0.70 2.14 -2.39
CA VAL A 29 -0.13 2.00 -1.20
C VAL A 29 0.69 1.26 -0.14
N LEU A 30 1.32 2.03 0.74
CA LEU A 30 2.12 1.51 1.87
C LEU A 30 1.61 2.14 3.16
N HIS A 31 1.69 1.43 4.29
CA HIS A 31 1.37 2.03 5.59
C HIS A 31 0.02 2.75 5.64
N MET A 32 -1.02 2.08 5.18
CA MET A 32 -2.37 2.63 5.13
C MET A 32 -3.22 2.05 6.26
N ASN A 33 -3.97 2.92 6.93
CA ASN A 33 -5.01 2.52 7.87
C ASN A 33 -6.38 2.65 7.18
N GLY A 34 -7.31 1.73 7.45
CA GLY A 34 -8.68 1.80 6.92
C GLY A 34 -8.91 1.23 5.52
N LEU A 35 -7.93 0.53 4.93
CA LEU A 35 -8.14 -0.27 3.72
C LEU A 35 -8.40 -1.73 4.07
N THR A 36 -9.37 -2.34 3.38
CA THR A 36 -9.58 -3.79 3.44
C THR A 36 -8.95 -4.47 2.22
N PRO A 37 -8.53 -5.75 2.31
CA PRO A 37 -8.02 -6.48 1.15
C PRO A 37 -9.02 -6.49 -0.02
N SER A 38 -10.31 -6.65 0.26
CA SER A 38 -11.38 -6.60 -0.73
C SER A 38 -11.52 -5.23 -1.40
N GLY A 39 -11.43 -4.14 -0.63
CA GLY A 39 -11.50 -2.78 -1.17
C GLY A 39 -10.29 -2.44 -2.05
N LEU A 40 -9.10 -2.86 -1.63
CA LEU A 40 -7.88 -2.74 -2.44
C LEU A 40 -8.00 -3.54 -3.74
N ALA A 41 -8.46 -4.80 -3.68
CA ALA A 41 -8.67 -5.62 -4.88
C ALA A 41 -9.64 -4.96 -5.87
N ALA A 42 -10.79 -4.49 -5.38
CA ALA A 42 -11.79 -3.82 -6.20
C ALA A 42 -11.22 -2.58 -6.90
N ALA A 43 -10.46 -1.75 -6.19
CA ALA A 43 -9.85 -0.56 -6.77
C ALA A 43 -8.79 -0.90 -7.83
N LEU A 44 -7.93 -1.89 -7.58
CA LEU A 44 -6.91 -2.32 -8.54
C LEU A 44 -7.54 -2.84 -9.84
N LEU A 45 -8.62 -3.62 -9.75
CA LEU A 45 -9.35 -4.12 -10.92
C LEU A 45 -10.00 -3.00 -11.72
N ALA A 46 -10.61 -2.03 -11.02
CA ALA A 46 -11.30 -0.89 -11.62
C ALA A 46 -10.34 0.06 -12.37
N CYS A 47 -9.07 0.13 -11.96
CA CYS A 47 -8.08 0.97 -12.63
C CYS A 47 -7.59 0.33 -13.94
N GLY A 48 -8.20 0.73 -15.05
CA GLY A 48 -7.94 0.25 -16.42
C GLY A 48 -6.46 0.27 -16.85
N GLY A 49 -5.76 1.37 -16.53
CA GLY A 49 -4.43 1.67 -17.08
C GLY A 49 -3.23 1.33 -16.20
N LEU A 50 -3.42 0.61 -15.09
CA LEU A 50 -2.32 0.29 -14.18
C LEU A 50 -1.26 -0.60 -14.85
N THR A 51 -0.03 -0.12 -14.85
CA THR A 51 1.18 -0.85 -15.28
C THR A 51 2.11 -1.14 -14.10
N LYS A 52 1.91 -0.49 -12.96
CA LYS A 52 2.72 -0.68 -11.76
C LYS A 52 1.92 -0.51 -10.49
N VAL A 53 2.07 -1.45 -9.57
CA VAL A 53 1.43 -1.43 -8.26
C VAL A 53 2.49 -1.70 -7.21
N LYS A 54 2.65 -0.78 -6.24
CA LYS A 54 3.57 -0.94 -5.11
C LYS A 54 2.77 -1.09 -3.82
N LEU A 55 2.87 -2.26 -3.18
CA LEU A 55 2.10 -2.64 -1.99
C LEU A 55 3.02 -3.11 -0.86
N GLN A 56 2.48 -3.08 0.36
CA GLN A 56 3.10 -3.73 1.50
C GLN A 56 3.04 -5.25 1.34
N THR A 57 4.10 -5.97 1.73
CA THR A 57 4.20 -7.43 1.52
C THR A 57 3.09 -8.21 2.22
N SER A 58 2.53 -7.71 3.33
CA SER A 58 1.38 -8.34 3.99
C SER A 58 0.17 -8.53 3.06
N PHE A 59 0.02 -7.71 2.01
CA PHE A 59 -1.05 -7.91 1.04
C PHE A 59 -0.84 -9.10 0.10
N LYS A 60 0.37 -9.67 0.00
CA LYS A 60 0.60 -10.89 -0.78
C LYS A 60 -0.23 -12.06 -0.26
N SER A 61 -0.32 -12.21 1.07
CA SER A 61 -1.07 -13.30 1.70
C SER A 61 -2.55 -12.98 1.87
N LEU A 62 -2.93 -11.70 1.84
CA LEU A 62 -4.32 -11.26 2.04
C LEU A 62 -5.13 -11.19 0.75
N LEU A 63 -4.48 -11.11 -0.41
CA LEU A 63 -5.14 -11.00 -1.70
C LEU A 63 -5.08 -12.33 -2.46
N PRO A 64 -6.11 -12.66 -3.27
CA PRO A 64 -6.12 -13.89 -4.06
C PRO A 64 -5.01 -13.90 -5.12
N GLU A 65 -4.34 -15.03 -5.33
CA GLU A 65 -3.29 -15.15 -6.35
C GLU A 65 -3.80 -14.88 -7.77
N CYS A 66 -5.04 -15.30 -8.07
CA CYS A 66 -5.69 -15.03 -9.36
C CYS A 66 -5.82 -13.52 -9.66
N LEU A 67 -5.92 -12.67 -8.63
CA LEU A 67 -5.95 -11.22 -8.81
C LEU A 67 -4.62 -10.72 -9.39
N PHE A 68 -3.51 -11.21 -8.86
CA PHE A 68 -2.17 -10.85 -9.35
C PHE A 68 -2.00 -11.31 -10.79
N GLY A 69 -2.33 -12.57 -11.08
CA GLY A 69 -2.26 -13.11 -12.44
C GLY A 69 -3.11 -12.32 -13.44
N HIS A 70 -4.32 -11.91 -13.06
CA HIS A 70 -5.18 -11.08 -13.91
C HIS A 70 -4.55 -9.70 -14.20
N LEU A 71 -3.98 -9.05 -13.19
CA LEU A 71 -3.37 -7.73 -13.35
C LEU A 71 -2.04 -7.81 -14.11
N GLU A 72 -1.23 -8.84 -13.87
CA GLU A 72 0.01 -9.10 -14.60
C GLU A 72 -0.26 -9.43 -16.08
N ALA A 73 -1.30 -10.19 -16.39
CA ALA A 73 -1.73 -10.46 -17.77
C ALA A 73 -2.14 -9.18 -18.52
N ARG A 74 -2.54 -8.11 -17.79
CA ARG A 74 -2.80 -6.78 -18.34
C ARG A 74 -1.54 -5.91 -18.48
N GLY A 75 -0.37 -6.45 -18.13
CA GLY A 75 0.91 -5.73 -18.16
C GLY A 75 1.24 -4.99 -16.86
N CYS A 76 0.55 -5.26 -15.76
CA CYS A 76 0.85 -4.66 -14.47
C CYS A 76 2.00 -5.38 -13.76
N SER A 77 2.98 -4.63 -13.27
CA SER A 77 4.07 -5.16 -12.45
C SER A 77 3.83 -4.87 -10.96
N PHE A 78 4.07 -5.87 -10.09
CA PHE A 78 3.97 -5.69 -8.64
C PHE A 78 5.33 -5.44 -7.99
N GLN A 79 5.39 -4.45 -7.11
CA GLN A 79 6.52 -4.19 -6.23
C GLN A 79 6.10 -4.30 -4.77
N TRP A 80 6.79 -5.17 -4.04
CA TRP A 80 6.46 -5.45 -2.65
C TRP A 80 7.44 -4.78 -1.70
N ARG A 81 6.96 -4.25 -0.58
CA ARG A 81 7.77 -3.54 0.42
C ARG A 81 7.48 -4.07 1.83
N ASP A 82 8.56 -4.38 2.54
CA ASP A 82 8.54 -4.93 3.90
C ASP A 82 9.04 -3.97 4.98
N LYS A 83 9.27 -2.68 4.67
CA LYS A 83 9.66 -1.75 5.72
C LYS A 83 8.51 -1.66 6.73
N ILE A 84 8.68 -2.24 7.91
CA ILE A 84 7.84 -1.97 9.07
C ILE A 84 8.07 -0.49 9.42
N PHE A 85 7.00 0.26 9.64
CA PHE A 85 7.12 1.66 9.99
C PHE A 85 7.78 1.76 11.37
N GLN A 86 8.96 2.37 11.43
CA GLN A 86 9.74 2.56 12.66
C GLN A 86 9.03 3.40 13.74
N ALA A 87 7.90 4.06 13.44
CA ALA A 87 7.15 4.78 14.47
C ALA A 87 6.54 3.85 15.54
N GLU A 88 6.35 2.55 15.24
CA GLU A 88 5.91 1.57 16.24
C GLU A 88 7.07 1.05 17.12
N LEU A 89 8.33 1.21 16.66
CA LEU A 89 9.53 0.89 17.44
C LEU A 89 9.98 2.07 18.33
N ASP A 90 9.70 3.31 17.92
CA ASP A 90 10.06 4.52 18.69
C ASP A 90 9.32 4.62 20.05
N SER A 91 8.16 3.98 20.19
CA SER A 91 7.40 3.93 21.45
C SER A 91 8.20 3.32 22.62
N LYS A 92 9.35 2.67 22.37
CA LYS A 92 10.24 2.10 23.40
C LYS A 92 11.63 2.75 23.47
N SER A 93 11.93 3.77 22.67
CA SER A 93 13.28 4.34 22.57
C SER A 93 13.63 5.38 23.65
N TRP A 94 12.70 5.73 24.54
CA TRP A 94 12.92 6.70 25.62
C TRP A 94 13.50 6.11 26.91
N LYS A 95 13.77 4.79 26.98
CA LYS A 95 14.40 4.17 28.15
C LYS A 95 15.86 3.79 27.88
N LEU A 96 16.74 4.77 27.77
CA LEU A 96 18.16 4.65 28.12
C LEU A 96 18.84 6.01 28.05
N GLN A 97 19.07 6.61 29.22
CA GLN A 97 20.32 7.25 29.70
C GLN A 97 19.99 8.27 30.80
N LEU A 98 19.88 7.78 32.03
CA LEU A 98 20.28 8.56 33.20
C LEU A 98 20.97 7.60 34.19
N ALA A 99 22.19 7.25 33.85
CA ALA A 99 23.19 6.76 34.79
C ALA A 99 24.51 7.36 34.33
N ASP A 100 24.81 8.54 34.88
CA ASP A 100 26.14 8.95 35.34
C ASP A 100 26.04 10.41 35.86
N GLY A 101 26.47 10.62 37.10
CA GLY A 101 26.70 11.95 37.67
C GLY A 101 26.21 12.18 39.09
N GLU A 102 26.81 11.50 40.09
CA GLU A 102 27.55 12.14 41.20
C GLU A 102 28.33 11.10 42.01
#